data_AF-A0AAE0NTR5-F1
#
_entry.id   AF-A0AAE0NTR5-F1
#
_cell.length_a   1.000
_cell.length_b   1.000
_cell.length_c   1.000
_cell.angle_alpha   90.00
_cell.angle_beta   90.00
_cell.angle_gamma   90.00
#
_symmetry.space_group_name_H-M   'P 1'
#
loop_
_entity.id
_entity.type
_entity.pdbx_description
1 polymer ?
#
loop_
_entity_poly.entity_id
_entity_poly.type
_entity_poly.pdbx_seq_one_letter_code
_entity_poly.pdbx_strand_id
1 'polypeptide(L)'
;MQPPDRFVDGFPSLAAFVASDRDGTAAIFKRFNRLAARNLLLLQSELADLQAKLDTYDSEDARMETLQSLRHWADYKARATSNPSRMALVHQIRATLKEYREAMLFESTLAAIPPPDRKTLKAFRFNFFHGRPQTPEAFPTLGGNSCSLYDDPDDLVALHASDHRDRLTVFVQDNFGYLFKDEPVHGNSSSSSAVDYASGRKIASFIAYLSTILAALLLLGATIVLYNVTSDTLKLGLVALFTILFSASVGLLTNAKRSEVFGSTAA
;
A
#
# COMPACT_ATOMS: atom_id res chain seq x y z
N MET A 1 28.63 -0.50 -16.89
CA MET A 1 28.50 0.93 -17.23
C MET A 1 28.16 1.66 -15.95
N GLN A 2 29.06 2.52 -15.45
CA GLN A 2 28.71 3.42 -14.34
C GLN A 2 27.60 4.37 -14.82
N PRO A 3 26.58 4.64 -14.00
CA PRO A 3 25.60 5.67 -14.33
C PRO A 3 26.31 7.02 -14.46
N PRO A 4 25.84 7.93 -15.33
CA PRO A 4 26.40 9.27 -15.45
C PRO A 4 26.37 9.99 -14.09
N ASP A 5 27.43 10.76 -13.78
CA ASP A 5 27.59 11.45 -12.48
C ASP A 5 26.44 12.40 -12.14
N ARG A 6 25.67 12.88 -13.13
CA ARG A 6 24.42 13.62 -12.96
C ARG A 6 23.43 13.31 -14.08
N PHE A 7 22.22 12.92 -13.70
CA PHE A 7 21.09 12.79 -14.62
C PHE A 7 20.51 14.16 -14.98
N VAL A 8 19.99 14.29 -16.21
CA VAL A 8 19.28 15.49 -16.65
C VAL A 8 18.02 15.66 -15.82
N ASP A 9 17.71 16.91 -15.47
CA ASP A 9 16.50 17.24 -14.71
C ASP A 9 15.23 16.81 -15.45
N GLY A 10 14.20 16.41 -14.69
CA GLY A 10 12.95 15.85 -15.21
C GLY A 10 12.81 14.34 -15.03
N PHE A 11 12.24 13.64 -16.02
CA PHE A 11 12.02 12.19 -15.94
C PHE A 11 13.29 11.36 -15.63
N PRO A 12 14.47 11.63 -16.23
CA PRO A 12 15.67 10.83 -15.97
C PRO A 12 16.14 10.93 -14.52
N SER A 13 16.22 12.14 -13.96
CA SER A 13 16.64 12.37 -12.57
C SER A 13 15.63 11.81 -11.56
N LEU A 14 14.33 11.98 -11.81
CA LEU A 14 13.28 11.44 -10.95
C LEU A 14 13.28 9.90 -10.97
N ALA A 15 13.43 9.29 -12.15
CA ALA A 15 13.53 7.84 -12.28
C ALA A 15 14.78 7.29 -11.58
N ALA A 16 15.92 7.98 -11.72
CA ALA A 16 17.16 7.62 -11.01
C ALA A 16 17.01 7.73 -9.49
N PHE A 17 16.36 8.79 -8.99
CA PHE A 17 16.04 8.95 -7.57
C PHE A 17 15.18 7.78 -7.06
N VAL A 18 14.07 7.49 -7.74
CA VAL A 18 13.17 6.38 -7.37
C VAL A 18 13.90 5.03 -7.40
N ALA A 19 14.72 4.79 -8.43
CA ALA A 19 15.46 3.53 -8.58
C ALA A 19 16.65 3.41 -7.61
N SER A 20 17.19 4.53 -7.11
CA SER A 20 18.29 4.53 -6.14
C SER A 20 17.86 4.09 -4.75
N ASP A 21 16.55 4.17 -4.44
CA ASP A 21 16.03 3.74 -3.15
C ASP A 21 16.00 2.21 -3.05
N ARG A 22 16.89 1.66 -2.22
CA ARG A 22 17.00 0.21 -1.99
C ARG A 22 15.78 -0.38 -1.30
N ASP A 23 15.09 0.40 -0.47
CA ASP A 23 13.92 -0.06 0.27
C ASP A 23 12.62 0.10 -0.55
N GLY A 24 12.70 0.71 -1.73
CA GLY A 24 11.57 0.91 -2.64
C GLY A 24 10.48 1.86 -2.12
N THR A 25 10.72 2.53 -1.00
CA THR A 25 9.78 3.47 -0.37
C THR A 25 9.54 4.74 -1.19
N ALA A 26 10.50 5.13 -2.02
CA ALA A 26 10.42 6.23 -2.96
C ALA A 26 9.65 5.88 -4.24
N ALA A 27 9.27 4.61 -4.45
CA ALA A 27 8.46 4.14 -5.58
C ALA A 27 6.98 4.55 -5.42
N ILE A 28 6.76 5.87 -5.41
CA ILE A 28 5.45 6.51 -5.24
C ILE A 28 4.93 6.91 -6.61
N PHE A 29 3.70 6.52 -6.90
CA PHE A 29 3.03 6.82 -8.17
C PHE A 29 1.60 7.30 -7.94
N LYS A 30 1.06 8.01 -8.93
CA LYS A 30 -0.33 8.43 -8.92
C LYS A 30 -1.25 7.27 -9.28
N ARG A 31 -2.31 7.10 -8.48
CA ARG A 31 -3.32 6.04 -8.63
C ARG A 31 -4.33 6.37 -9.73
N PHE A 32 -4.60 7.67 -9.93
CA PHE A 32 -5.59 8.17 -10.90
C PHE A 32 -7.02 7.72 -10.58
N ASN A 33 -7.40 7.69 -9.29
CA ASN A 33 -8.70 7.22 -8.78
C ASN A 33 -9.90 7.76 -9.57
N ARG A 34 -9.90 9.06 -9.85
CA ARG A 34 -11.00 9.71 -10.61
C ARG A 34 -11.08 9.20 -12.05
N LEU A 35 -9.94 8.99 -12.71
CA LEU A 35 -9.89 8.52 -14.09
C LEU A 35 -10.26 7.03 -14.17
N ALA A 36 -9.74 6.23 -13.24
CA ALA A 36 -10.08 4.82 -13.09
C ALA A 36 -11.58 4.61 -12.85
N ALA A 37 -12.17 5.34 -11.89
CA ALA A 37 -13.60 5.30 -11.62
C ALA A 37 -14.42 5.69 -12.87
N ARG A 38 -14.01 6.74 -13.59
CA ARG A 38 -14.66 7.13 -14.84
C ARG A 38 -14.59 6.03 -15.89
N ASN A 39 -13.44 5.36 -16.03
CA ASN A 39 -13.28 4.25 -16.97
C ASN A 39 -14.22 3.08 -16.63
N LEU A 40 -14.28 2.68 -15.36
CA LEU A 40 -15.21 1.63 -14.90
C LEU A 40 -16.67 1.98 -15.17
N LEU A 41 -17.08 3.23 -14.90
CA LEU A 41 -18.45 3.69 -15.17
C LEU A 41 -18.80 3.67 -16.67
N LEU A 42 -17.85 4.04 -17.53
CA LEU A 42 -18.03 3.99 -18.98
C LEU A 42 -18.17 2.54 -19.46
N LEU A 43 -17.30 1.63 -19.01
CA LEU A 43 -17.36 0.20 -19.35
C LEU A 43 -18.66 -0.46 -18.86
N GLN A 44 -19.13 -0.11 -17.66
CA GLN A 44 -20.43 -0.57 -17.14
C GLN A 44 -21.58 -0.12 -18.03
N SER A 45 -21.57 1.16 -18.45
CA SER A 45 -22.61 1.73 -19.30
C SER A 45 -22.62 1.09 -20.69
N GLU A 46 -21.44 0.90 -21.29
CA GLU A 46 -21.31 0.20 -22.57
C GLU A 46 -21.84 -1.24 -22.48
N LEU A 47 -21.49 -1.97 -21.42
CA LEU A 47 -22.00 -3.33 -21.21
C LEU A 47 -23.52 -3.38 -21.05
N ALA A 48 -24.12 -2.40 -20.35
CA ALA A 48 -25.56 -2.31 -20.21
C ALA A 48 -26.26 -2.10 -21.57
N ASP A 49 -25.71 -1.23 -22.43
CA ASP A 49 -26.22 -1.00 -23.78
C ASP A 49 -26.10 -2.25 -24.66
N LEU A 50 -24.96 -2.96 -24.57
CA LEU A 50 -24.74 -4.20 -25.32
C LEU A 50 -25.66 -5.32 -24.84
N GLN A 51 -25.90 -5.41 -23.53
CA GLN A 51 -26.83 -6.37 -22.94
C GLN A 51 -28.26 -6.09 -23.42
N ALA A 52 -28.72 -4.84 -23.40
CA ALA A 52 -30.05 -4.48 -23.90
C ALA A 52 -30.25 -4.86 -25.38
N LYS A 53 -29.21 -4.68 -26.21
CA LYS A 53 -29.22 -5.13 -27.61
C LYS A 53 -29.29 -6.65 -27.74
N LEU A 54 -28.58 -7.40 -26.89
CA LEU A 54 -28.62 -8.85 -26.88
C LEU A 54 -30.00 -9.35 -26.45
N ASP A 55 -30.57 -8.79 -25.39
CA ASP A 55 -31.92 -9.11 -24.89
C ASP A 55 -32.98 -8.85 -25.96
N THR A 56 -32.80 -7.82 -26.79
CA THR A 56 -33.67 -7.55 -27.94
C THR A 56 -33.61 -8.71 -28.95
N TYR A 57 -32.42 -9.18 -29.33
CA TYR A 57 -32.27 -10.33 -30.23
C TYR A 57 -32.81 -11.63 -29.65
N ASP A 58 -32.64 -11.85 -28.34
CA ASP A 58 -33.18 -13.02 -27.65
C ASP A 58 -34.71 -12.99 -27.62
N SER A 59 -35.31 -11.81 -27.48
CA SER A 59 -36.76 -11.64 -27.55
C SER A 59 -37.34 -11.92 -28.95
N GLU A 60 -36.63 -11.55 -30.03
CA GLU A 60 -37.02 -11.88 -31.41
C GLU A 60 -37.00 -13.39 -31.69
N ASP A 61 -36.10 -14.09 -31.00
CA ASP A 61 -35.83 -15.52 -31.13
C ASP A 61 -36.70 -16.39 -30.22
N ALA A 62 -37.47 -15.78 -29.32
CA ALA A 62 -38.37 -16.46 -28.38
C ALA A 62 -39.54 -17.22 -29.06
N ARG A 63 -39.68 -17.13 -30.39
CA ARG A 63 -40.65 -17.91 -31.17
C ARG A 63 -40.28 -19.40 -31.18
N MET A 64 -41.28 -20.28 -31.18
CA MET A 64 -41.12 -21.75 -31.12
C MET A 64 -40.11 -22.30 -32.15
N GLU A 65 -40.16 -21.82 -33.39
CA GLU A 65 -39.27 -22.25 -34.48
C GLU A 65 -37.81 -21.86 -34.26
N THR A 66 -37.59 -20.76 -33.55
CA THR A 66 -36.28 -20.17 -33.38
C THR A 66 -35.63 -20.48 -32.03
N LEU A 67 -36.42 -20.95 -31.06
CA LEU A 67 -36.03 -21.18 -29.68
C LEU A 67 -34.85 -22.15 -29.53
N GLN A 68 -34.75 -23.13 -30.43
CA GLN A 68 -33.66 -24.12 -30.39
C GLN A 68 -32.27 -23.48 -30.54
N SER A 69 -32.15 -22.38 -31.28
CA SER A 69 -30.86 -21.67 -31.42
C SER A 69 -30.42 -21.00 -30.13
N LEU A 70 -31.34 -20.65 -29.22
CA LEU A 70 -30.98 -20.09 -27.92
C LEU A 70 -30.46 -21.15 -26.95
N ARG A 71 -30.82 -22.42 -27.18
CA ARG A 71 -30.48 -23.55 -26.29
C ARG A 71 -29.27 -24.35 -26.76
N HIS A 72 -28.97 -24.31 -28.05
CA HIS A 72 -27.92 -25.12 -28.65
C HIS A 72 -26.89 -24.27 -29.39
N TRP A 73 -25.62 -24.37 -28.98
CA TRP A 73 -24.52 -23.55 -29.53
C TRP A 73 -24.33 -23.71 -31.05
N ALA A 74 -24.46 -24.93 -31.58
CA ALA A 74 -24.27 -25.14 -33.01
C ALA A 74 -25.35 -24.40 -33.82
N ASP A 75 -26.59 -24.42 -33.35
CA ASP A 75 -27.73 -23.74 -33.98
C ASP A 75 -27.62 -22.21 -33.83
N TYR A 76 -27.14 -21.72 -32.66
CA TYR A 76 -26.81 -20.32 -32.44
C TYR A 76 -25.78 -19.81 -33.45
N LYS A 77 -24.68 -20.56 -33.62
CA LYS A 77 -23.59 -20.22 -34.54
C LYS A 77 -24.02 -20.28 -36.00
N ALA A 78 -24.82 -21.27 -36.38
CA ALA A 78 -25.35 -21.40 -37.73
C ALA A 78 -26.22 -20.19 -38.10
N ARG A 79 -27.11 -19.75 -37.19
CA ARG A 79 -27.95 -18.57 -37.43
C ARG A 79 -27.15 -17.27 -37.51
N ALA A 80 -26.07 -17.16 -36.73
CA ALA A 80 -25.12 -16.06 -36.84
C ALA A 80 -24.44 -15.95 -38.22
N THR A 81 -24.35 -17.05 -38.98
CA THR A 81 -23.88 -17.01 -40.37
C THR A 81 -24.86 -16.26 -41.27
N SER A 82 -26.16 -16.37 -40.99
CA SER A 82 -27.21 -15.62 -41.68
C SER A 82 -27.33 -14.16 -41.21
N ASN A 83 -26.94 -13.87 -39.97
CA ASN A 83 -26.94 -12.50 -39.42
C ASN A 83 -25.61 -12.19 -38.69
N PRO A 84 -24.60 -11.66 -39.40
CA PRO A 84 -23.26 -11.46 -38.85
C PRO A 84 -23.23 -10.43 -37.70
N SER A 85 -24.21 -9.52 -37.64
CA SER A 85 -24.32 -8.50 -36.58
C SER A 85 -24.49 -9.10 -35.19
N ARG A 86 -25.12 -10.28 -35.08
CA ARG A 86 -25.35 -10.97 -33.81
C ARG A 86 -24.06 -11.56 -33.24
N MET A 87 -23.27 -12.21 -34.09
CA MET A 87 -21.97 -12.73 -33.66
C MET A 87 -21.00 -11.60 -33.35
N ALA A 88 -21.02 -10.51 -34.12
CA ALA A 88 -20.25 -9.32 -33.82
C ALA A 88 -20.61 -8.73 -32.45
N LEU A 89 -21.90 -8.64 -32.11
CA LEU A 89 -22.36 -8.19 -30.80
C LEU A 89 -21.83 -9.10 -29.67
N VAL A 90 -21.93 -10.41 -29.82
CA VAL A 90 -21.39 -11.37 -28.82
C VAL A 90 -19.88 -11.21 -28.66
N HIS A 91 -19.14 -11.01 -29.75
CA HIS A 91 -17.69 -10.76 -29.69
C HIS A 91 -17.38 -9.44 -28.97
N GLN A 92 -18.15 -8.38 -29.23
CA GLN A 92 -18.01 -7.10 -28.54
C GLN A 92 -18.28 -7.26 -27.04
N ILE A 93 -19.40 -7.90 -26.66
CA ILE A 93 -19.72 -8.18 -25.25
C ILE A 93 -18.57 -8.94 -24.58
N ARG A 94 -18.04 -10.00 -25.21
CA ARG A 94 -16.93 -10.77 -24.64
C ARG A 94 -15.67 -9.93 -24.44
N ALA A 95 -15.35 -9.04 -25.39
CA ALA A 95 -14.21 -8.15 -25.29
C ALA A 95 -14.39 -7.11 -24.18
N THR A 96 -15.49 -6.34 -24.21
CA THR A 96 -15.78 -5.29 -23.22
C THR A 96 -15.94 -5.88 -21.82
N LEU A 97 -16.56 -7.06 -21.68
CA LEU A 97 -16.74 -7.72 -20.39
C LEU A 97 -15.41 -8.20 -19.79
N LYS A 98 -14.49 -8.67 -20.65
CA LYS A 98 -13.14 -9.02 -20.24
C LYS A 98 -12.41 -7.78 -19.73
N GLU A 99 -12.40 -6.70 -20.52
CA GLU A 99 -11.75 -5.44 -20.17
C GLU A 99 -12.30 -4.86 -18.85
N TYR A 100 -13.62 -4.85 -18.68
CA TYR A 100 -14.27 -4.40 -17.44
C TYR A 100 -13.85 -5.24 -16.22
N ARG A 101 -13.84 -6.57 -16.34
CA ARG A 101 -13.46 -7.45 -15.23
C ARG A 101 -11.98 -7.34 -14.89
N GLU A 102 -11.12 -7.24 -15.89
CA GLU A 102 -9.68 -7.00 -15.70
C GLU A 102 -9.44 -5.65 -15.02
N ALA A 103 -10.07 -4.58 -15.50
CA ALA A 103 -9.99 -3.25 -14.90
C ALA A 103 -10.46 -3.26 -13.44
N MET A 104 -11.61 -3.88 -13.12
CA MET A 104 -12.07 -4.01 -11.73
C MET A 104 -11.09 -4.77 -10.85
N LEU A 105 -10.51 -5.86 -11.36
CA LEU A 105 -9.55 -6.64 -10.59
C LEU A 105 -8.30 -5.79 -10.31
N PHE A 106 -7.75 -5.10 -11.30
CA PHE A 106 -6.61 -4.21 -11.11
C PHE A 106 -6.92 -3.09 -10.11
N GLU A 107 -8.08 -2.43 -10.23
CA GLU A 107 -8.49 -1.40 -9.26
C GLU A 107 -8.65 -1.96 -7.85
N SER A 108 -9.18 -3.18 -7.70
CA SER A 108 -9.29 -3.83 -6.38
C SER A 108 -7.90 -4.12 -5.78
N THR A 109 -6.95 -4.57 -6.60
CA THR A 109 -5.57 -4.81 -6.14
C THR A 109 -4.88 -3.51 -5.76
N LEU A 110 -5.11 -2.44 -6.54
CA LEU A 110 -4.51 -1.13 -6.32
C LEU A 110 -5.12 -0.43 -5.09
N ALA A 111 -6.42 -0.64 -4.83
CA ALA A 111 -7.11 -0.16 -3.63
C ALA A 111 -6.59 -0.84 -2.35
N ALA A 112 -6.13 -2.10 -2.43
CA ALA A 112 -5.54 -2.81 -1.31
C ALA A 112 -4.14 -2.28 -0.92
N ILE A 113 -3.47 -1.55 -1.82
CA ILE A 113 -2.16 -0.97 -1.52
C ILE A 113 -2.36 0.32 -0.69
N PRO A 114 -1.72 0.41 0.49
CA PRO A 114 -1.87 1.57 1.36
C PRO A 114 -1.24 2.83 0.72
N PRO A 115 -1.73 4.03 1.10
CA PRO A 115 -1.08 5.28 0.72
C PRO A 115 0.34 5.37 1.33
N PRO A 116 1.24 6.19 0.74
CA PRO A 116 2.57 6.39 1.29
C PRO A 116 2.53 7.00 2.69
N ASP A 117 3.45 6.58 3.55
CA ASP A 117 3.64 7.20 4.87
C ASP A 117 3.93 8.70 4.74
N ARG A 118 3.40 9.51 5.67
CA ARG A 118 3.52 10.98 5.62
C ARG A 118 4.97 11.45 5.62
N LYS A 119 5.85 10.78 6.37
CA LYS A 119 7.29 11.13 6.42
C LYS A 119 7.97 10.83 5.09
N THR A 120 7.72 9.64 4.55
CA THR A 120 8.24 9.22 3.24
C THR A 120 7.73 10.15 2.13
N LEU A 121 6.44 10.48 2.11
CA LEU A 121 5.88 11.41 1.14
C LEU A 121 6.47 12.82 1.26
N LYS A 122 6.72 13.30 2.48
CA LYS A 122 7.37 14.60 2.70
C LYS A 122 8.80 14.61 2.16
N ALA A 123 9.57 13.54 2.42
CA ALA A 123 10.93 13.39 1.90
C ALA A 123 10.94 13.27 0.37
N PHE A 124 10.00 12.52 -0.20
CA PHE A 124 9.81 12.42 -1.64
C PHE A 124 9.52 13.80 -2.25
N ARG A 125 8.55 14.55 -1.70
CA ARG A 125 8.22 15.90 -2.18
C ARG A 125 9.40 16.86 -2.08
N PHE A 126 10.23 16.76 -1.05
CA PHE A 126 11.42 17.60 -0.93
C PHE A 126 12.43 17.36 -2.06
N ASN A 127 12.53 16.12 -2.57
CA ASN A 127 13.39 15.80 -3.72
C ASN A 127 12.70 16.06 -5.07
N PHE A 128 11.36 16.01 -5.10
CA PHE A 128 10.55 16.28 -6.29
C PHE A 128 10.43 17.78 -6.62
N PHE A 129 10.63 18.67 -5.66
CA PHE A 129 10.66 20.11 -5.88
C PHE A 129 12.10 20.61 -5.82
N HIS A 130 12.48 21.47 -6.77
CA HIS A 130 13.69 22.28 -6.62
C HIS A 130 13.40 23.38 -5.61
N GLY A 131 14.22 23.49 -4.56
CA GLY A 131 13.98 24.42 -3.46
C GLY A 131 13.06 23.83 -2.37
N ARG A 132 12.69 24.66 -1.37
CA ARG A 132 11.77 24.19 -0.33
C ARG A 132 10.34 24.18 -0.88
N PRO A 133 9.57 23.10 -0.71
CA PRO A 133 8.16 23.10 -1.08
C PRO A 133 7.47 24.32 -0.46
N GLN A 134 6.68 25.06 -1.25
CA GLN A 134 5.95 26.29 -0.86
C GLN A 134 6.76 27.60 -0.84
N THR A 135 8.00 27.63 -1.34
CA THR A 135 8.67 28.92 -1.65
C THR A 135 8.28 29.43 -3.04
N PRO A 136 8.24 30.75 -3.29
CA PRO A 136 7.90 31.32 -4.60
C PRO A 136 8.82 30.85 -5.74
N GLU A 137 10.05 30.49 -5.39
CA GLU A 137 11.08 30.02 -6.33
C GLU A 137 11.04 28.51 -6.58
N ALA A 138 10.18 27.77 -5.86
CA ALA A 138 10.12 26.33 -5.99
C ALA A 138 9.37 25.92 -7.24
N PHE A 139 9.96 25.01 -8.02
CA PHE A 139 9.32 24.41 -9.18
C PHE A 139 9.49 22.88 -9.14
N PRO A 140 8.46 22.13 -9.55
CA PRO A 140 8.52 20.67 -9.54
C PRO A 140 9.42 20.14 -10.66
N THR A 141 10.04 18.99 -10.43
CA THR A 141 10.84 18.25 -11.42
C THR A 141 10.02 17.91 -12.67
N LEU A 142 8.71 17.65 -12.53
CA LEU A 142 7.81 17.44 -13.66
C LEU A 142 6.99 18.70 -13.94
N GLY A 143 7.04 19.21 -15.17
CA GLY A 143 6.30 20.40 -15.60
C GLY A 143 4.90 20.11 -16.18
N GLY A 144 4.25 21.18 -16.65
CA GLY A 144 2.95 21.10 -17.33
C GLY A 144 1.84 20.55 -16.44
N ASN A 145 1.00 19.66 -16.98
CA ASN A 145 -0.08 19.00 -16.21
C ASN A 145 0.45 17.98 -15.19
N SER A 146 1.75 17.68 -15.22
CA SER A 146 2.38 16.71 -14.30
C SER A 146 2.89 17.36 -13.01
N CYS A 147 2.84 18.69 -12.91
CA CYS A 147 3.37 19.45 -11.77
C CYS A 147 2.67 19.14 -10.44
N SER A 148 1.40 18.75 -10.50
CA SER A 148 0.52 18.53 -9.35
C SER A 148 0.20 17.04 -9.10
N LEU A 149 0.86 16.11 -9.80
CA LEU A 149 0.55 14.68 -9.70
C LEU A 149 0.67 14.14 -8.26
N TYR A 150 1.58 14.73 -7.48
CA TYR A 150 1.95 14.28 -6.15
C TYR A 150 1.38 15.15 -5.02
N ASP A 151 0.41 16.03 -5.29
CA ASP A 151 -0.16 16.96 -4.30
C ASP A 151 -1.20 16.32 -3.37
N ASP A 152 -1.98 15.37 -3.89
CA ASP A 152 -3.02 14.66 -3.14
C ASP A 152 -2.45 13.34 -2.59
N PRO A 153 -2.26 13.19 -1.27
CA PRO A 153 -1.73 11.96 -0.66
C PRO A 153 -2.66 10.75 -0.81
N ASP A 154 -3.97 10.96 -0.92
CA ASP A 154 -4.97 9.87 -0.94
C ASP A 154 -5.08 9.23 -2.34
N ASP A 155 -4.66 9.94 -3.38
CA ASP A 155 -4.57 9.46 -4.77
C ASP A 155 -3.16 8.97 -5.16
N LEU A 156 -2.34 8.63 -4.15
CA LEU A 156 -0.99 8.06 -4.34
C LEU A 156 -0.91 6.63 -3.85
N VAL A 157 0.02 5.88 -4.44
CA VAL A 157 0.34 4.50 -4.06
C VAL A 157 1.85 4.36 -3.92
N ALA A 158 2.29 3.62 -2.90
CA ALA A 158 3.68 3.20 -2.74
C ALA A 158 3.81 1.73 -3.13
N LEU A 159 4.57 1.43 -4.20
CA LEU A 159 4.71 0.04 -4.68
C LEU A 159 5.45 -0.86 -3.69
N HIS A 160 6.28 -0.26 -2.85
CA HIS A 160 6.89 -0.92 -1.70
C HIS A 160 6.42 -0.19 -0.44
N ALA A 161 5.27 -0.65 0.10
CA ALA A 161 4.93 -0.32 1.47
C ALA A 161 5.93 -1.07 2.36
N SER A 162 6.69 -0.35 3.18
CA SER A 162 7.56 -0.97 4.18
C SER A 162 6.70 -1.85 5.08
N ASP A 163 6.85 -3.15 4.94
CA ASP A 163 6.11 -4.12 5.73
C ASP A 163 6.50 -3.92 7.20
N HIS A 164 5.51 -3.64 8.04
CA HIS A 164 5.61 -3.59 9.50
C HIS A 164 6.58 -2.55 10.12
N ARG A 165 6.23 -1.26 10.05
CA ARG A 165 6.66 -0.31 11.10
C ARG A 165 5.78 -0.51 12.34
N ASP A 166 6.23 -1.33 13.28
CA ASP A 166 5.56 -1.49 14.58
C ASP A 166 5.38 -0.15 15.30
N ARG A 167 4.35 -0.01 16.13
CA ARG A 167 4.06 1.22 16.89
C ARG A 167 5.26 1.69 17.71
N LEU A 168 6.04 0.75 18.22
CA LEU A 168 7.31 0.98 18.91
C LEU A 168 8.38 1.57 17.99
N THR A 169 8.43 1.12 16.73
CA THR A 169 9.31 1.68 15.69
C THR A 169 9.04 3.16 15.46
N VAL A 170 7.77 3.53 15.35
CA VAL A 170 7.38 4.94 15.20
C VAL A 170 7.73 5.74 16.45
N PHE A 171 7.43 5.22 17.64
CA PHE A 171 7.72 5.90 18.91
C PHE A 171 9.24 6.09 19.15
N VAL A 172 10.05 5.07 18.88
CA VAL A 172 11.51 5.14 19.03
C VAL A 172 12.11 6.07 18.00
N GLN A 173 11.61 6.05 16.76
CA GLN A 173 12.09 6.97 15.74
C GLN A 173 11.75 8.43 16.08
N ASP A 174 10.57 8.70 16.65
CA ASP A 174 10.14 10.05 17.00
C ASP A 174 10.81 10.59 18.28
N ASN A 175 11.10 9.74 19.26
CA ASN A 175 11.71 10.18 20.53
C ASN A 175 13.22 9.97 20.61
N PHE A 176 13.75 8.95 19.93
CA PHE A 176 15.16 8.56 19.97
C PHE A 176 15.82 8.59 18.59
N GLY A 177 15.22 9.23 17.57
CA GLY A 177 15.80 9.35 16.23
C GLY A 177 17.21 9.96 16.22
N TYR A 178 17.57 10.75 17.25
CA TYR A 178 18.91 11.32 17.41
C TYR A 178 20.00 10.26 17.68
N LEU A 179 19.66 9.13 18.31
CA LEU A 179 20.58 8.03 18.65
C LEU A 179 20.95 7.19 17.43
N PHE A 180 20.17 7.28 16.36
CA PHE A 180 20.34 6.47 15.15
C PHE A 180 20.72 7.31 13.92
N LYS A 181 21.14 8.55 14.14
CA LYS A 181 21.77 9.37 13.09
C LYS A 181 23.20 8.86 12.89
N ASP A 182 23.47 8.31 11.71
CA ASP A 182 24.84 8.00 11.32
C ASP A 182 25.61 9.32 11.12
N GLU A 183 26.84 9.34 11.63
CA GLU A 183 27.78 10.45 11.52
C GLU A 183 28.13 10.67 10.04
N PRO A 184 28.13 11.92 9.53
CA PRO A 184 28.46 12.19 8.14
C PRO A 184 29.92 11.80 7.88
N VAL A 185 30.12 10.73 7.11
CA VAL A 185 31.44 10.34 6.61
C VAL A 185 32.01 11.50 5.81
N HIS A 186 33.16 12.02 6.25
CA HIS A 186 33.88 13.13 5.64
C HIS A 186 34.21 12.83 4.18
N GLY A 187 33.50 13.48 3.26
CA GLY A 187 33.80 13.54 1.83
C GLY A 187 33.35 14.90 1.31
N ASN A 188 34.32 15.74 0.94
CA ASN A 188 34.11 17.10 0.46
C ASN A 188 33.15 17.17 -0.74
N SER A 189 32.44 18.30 -0.82
CA SER A 189 31.65 18.85 -1.95
C SER A 189 30.17 18.43 -2.12
N SER A 190 29.33 19.23 -1.45
CA SER A 190 28.12 19.93 -1.96
C SER A 190 27.04 19.15 -2.75
N SER A 191 25.88 19.05 -2.10
CA SER A 191 24.52 18.81 -2.64
C SER A 191 24.06 17.36 -2.88
N SER A 192 24.38 16.44 -1.99
CA SER A 192 23.63 15.18 -1.84
C SER A 192 23.06 15.09 -0.43
N SER A 193 21.76 15.29 -0.29
CA SER A 193 21.02 14.94 0.92
C SER A 193 20.87 13.42 0.98
N ALA A 194 22.00 12.72 1.18
CA ALA A 194 22.07 11.34 1.62
C ALA A 194 21.75 11.26 3.13
N VAL A 195 20.63 11.86 3.53
CA VAL A 195 20.18 11.92 4.92
C VAL A 195 18.99 10.97 5.07
N ASP A 196 19.08 10.10 6.08
CA ASP A 196 18.04 9.30 6.76
C ASP A 196 17.79 7.81 6.46
N TYR A 197 18.35 7.17 5.45
CA TYR A 197 17.87 5.80 5.08
C TYR A 197 18.72 4.59 5.55
N ALA A 198 19.87 4.79 6.22
CA ALA A 198 20.69 3.65 6.72
C ALA A 198 20.17 3.02 8.04
N SER A 199 19.06 3.53 8.59
CA SER A 199 18.67 3.29 9.98
C SER A 199 17.70 2.12 10.19
N GLY A 200 16.95 1.69 9.16
CA GLY A 200 15.85 0.72 9.32
C GLY A 200 16.24 -0.61 9.97
N ARG A 201 17.41 -1.17 9.60
CA ARG A 201 17.91 -2.43 10.17
C ARG A 201 18.44 -2.27 11.60
N LYS A 202 19.10 -1.15 11.91
CA LYS A 202 19.59 -0.84 13.27
C LYS A 202 18.41 -0.58 14.22
N ILE A 203 17.38 0.11 13.72
CA ILE A 203 16.12 0.36 14.44
C ILE A 203 15.43 -0.97 14.76
N ALA A 204 15.26 -1.85 13.77
CA ALA A 204 14.62 -3.15 14.00
C ALA A 204 15.34 -3.98 15.07
N SER A 205 16.69 -4.04 15.01
CA SER A 205 17.49 -4.72 16.05
C SER A 205 17.35 -4.06 17.42
N PHE A 206 17.40 -2.73 17.50
CA PHE A 206 17.26 -2.00 18.77
C PHE A 206 15.89 -2.26 19.42
N ILE A 207 14.82 -2.28 18.62
CA ILE A 207 13.47 -2.56 19.08
C ILE A 207 13.35 -4.00 19.58
N ALA A 208 13.94 -4.96 18.87
CA ALA A 208 13.98 -6.34 19.31
C ALA A 208 14.70 -6.48 20.66
N TYR A 209 15.83 -5.79 20.85
CA TYR A 209 16.54 -5.76 22.14
C TYR A 209 15.75 -5.07 23.25
N LEU A 210 15.13 -3.91 22.97
CA LEU A 210 14.34 -3.19 23.95
C LEU A 210 13.12 -4.01 24.40
N SER A 211 12.43 -4.64 23.45
CA SER A 211 11.28 -5.50 23.72
C SER A 211 11.67 -6.73 24.55
N THR A 212 12.78 -7.41 24.20
CA THR A 212 13.28 -8.56 24.97
C THR A 212 13.73 -8.17 26.38
N ILE A 213 14.40 -7.03 26.55
CA ILE A 213 14.79 -6.51 27.87
C ILE A 213 13.56 -6.19 28.71
N LEU A 214 12.56 -5.50 28.14
CA LEU A 214 11.35 -5.14 28.88
C LEU A 214 10.54 -6.39 29.29
N ALA A 215 10.43 -7.37 28.40
CA ALA A 215 9.80 -8.65 28.71
C ALA A 215 10.54 -9.40 29.83
N ALA A 216 11.87 -9.43 29.79
CA ALA A 216 12.69 -10.03 30.84
C ALA A 216 12.54 -9.29 32.19
N LEU A 217 12.52 -7.95 32.19
CA LEU A 217 12.30 -7.14 33.38
C LEU A 217 10.91 -7.34 33.97
N LEU A 218 9.87 -7.44 33.14
CA LEU A 218 8.51 -7.74 33.58
C LEU A 218 8.43 -9.14 34.21
N LEU A 219 9.02 -10.16 33.58
CA LEU A 219 9.01 -11.53 34.09
C LEU A 219 9.82 -11.69 35.39
N LEU A 220 11.08 -11.24 35.39
CA LEU A 220 11.96 -11.34 36.55
C LEU A 220 11.51 -10.40 37.68
N GLY A 221 11.03 -9.21 37.34
CA GLY A 221 10.46 -8.27 38.30
C GLY A 221 9.20 -8.84 38.95
N ALA A 222 8.31 -9.44 38.18
CA ALA A 222 7.12 -10.08 38.71
C ALA A 222 7.48 -11.21 39.69
N THR A 223 8.42 -12.10 39.34
CA THR A 223 8.80 -13.21 40.22
C THR A 223 9.46 -12.75 41.52
N ILE A 224 10.35 -11.75 41.46
CA ILE A 224 11.03 -11.21 42.66
C ILE A 224 10.04 -10.49 43.58
N VAL A 225 9.15 -9.68 43.04
CA VAL A 225 8.14 -8.96 43.83
C VAL A 225 7.18 -9.95 44.48
N LEU A 226 6.75 -10.98 43.75
CA LEU A 226 5.84 -11.99 44.26
C LEU A 226 6.48 -12.87 45.35
N TYR A 227 7.78 -13.13 45.26
CA TYR A 227 8.53 -13.89 46.26
C TYR A 227 8.63 -13.14 47.61
N ASN A 228 8.76 -11.81 47.57
CA ASN A 228 8.92 -11.00 48.78
C ASN A 228 7.59 -10.68 49.49
N VAL A 229 6.44 -10.93 48.85
CA VAL A 229 5.13 -10.65 49.43
C VAL A 229 4.60 -11.86 50.18
N THR A 230 4.30 -11.69 51.47
CA THR A 230 3.83 -12.76 52.34
C THR A 230 2.31 -13.00 52.28
N SER A 231 1.50 -11.97 52.01
CA SER A 231 0.03 -12.10 52.00
C SER A 231 -0.53 -12.61 50.67
N ASP A 232 -1.41 -13.61 50.71
CA ASP A 232 -1.94 -14.26 49.50
C ASP A 232 -2.89 -13.38 48.68
N THR A 233 -3.62 -12.46 49.32
CA THR A 233 -4.47 -11.47 48.61
C THR A 233 -3.65 -10.48 47.79
N LEU A 234 -2.52 -10.00 48.31
CA LEU A 234 -1.62 -9.12 47.55
C LEU A 234 -0.91 -9.89 46.42
N LYS A 235 -0.56 -11.17 46.62
CA LYS A 235 -0.01 -12.00 45.54
C LYS A 235 -0.99 -12.10 44.38
N LEU A 236 -2.26 -12.38 44.64
CA LEU A 236 -3.28 -12.51 43.59
C LEU A 236 -3.45 -11.18 42.81
N GLY A 237 -3.47 -10.05 43.52
CA GLY A 237 -3.54 -8.72 42.90
C GLY A 237 -2.31 -8.38 42.06
N LEU A 238 -1.12 -8.75 42.53
CA LEU A 238 0.14 -8.54 41.80
C LEU A 238 0.21 -9.39 40.54
N VAL A 239 -0.21 -10.66 40.58
CA VAL A 239 -0.29 -11.50 39.38
C VAL A 239 -1.20 -10.85 38.33
N ALA A 240 -2.42 -10.45 38.71
CA ALA A 240 -3.33 -9.77 37.80
C ALA A 240 -2.74 -8.48 37.21
N LEU A 241 -2.07 -7.67 38.04
CA LEU A 241 -1.41 -6.44 37.60
C LEU A 241 -0.28 -6.71 36.60
N PHE A 242 0.59 -7.67 36.88
CA PHE A 242 1.70 -8.02 35.99
C PHE A 242 1.21 -8.66 34.69
N THR A 243 0.11 -9.43 34.70
CA THR A 243 -0.52 -9.95 33.48
C THR A 243 -1.09 -8.82 32.62
N ILE A 244 -1.74 -7.82 33.23
CA ILE A 244 -2.25 -6.64 32.50
C ILE A 244 -1.09 -5.83 31.93
N LEU A 245 -0.03 -5.59 32.71
CA LEU A 245 1.16 -4.88 32.26
C LEU A 245 1.85 -5.61 31.11
N PHE A 246 2.01 -6.94 31.23
CA PHE A 246 2.59 -7.77 30.18
C PHE A 246 1.76 -7.70 28.89
N SER A 247 0.45 -7.89 28.99
CA SER A 247 -0.48 -7.76 27.85
C SER A 247 -0.41 -6.38 27.20
N ALA A 248 -0.40 -5.32 28.03
CA ALA A 248 -0.29 -3.94 27.56
C ALA A 248 1.06 -3.70 26.87
N SER A 249 2.18 -4.20 27.42
CA SER A 249 3.48 -4.11 26.76
C SER A 249 3.49 -4.87 25.43
N VAL A 250 3.01 -6.11 25.35
CA VAL A 250 2.95 -6.84 24.07
C VAL A 250 2.08 -6.10 23.06
N GLY A 251 0.87 -5.67 23.45
CA GLY A 251 -0.07 -4.99 22.55
C GLY A 251 0.32 -3.56 22.14
N LEU A 252 1.08 -2.84 22.97
CA LEU A 252 1.56 -1.49 22.64
C LEU A 252 2.90 -1.50 21.90
N LEU A 253 3.75 -2.48 22.19
CA LEU A 253 5.13 -2.54 21.68
C LEU A 253 5.26 -3.40 20.42
N THR A 254 4.29 -4.27 20.11
CA THR A 254 4.33 -5.13 18.93
C THR A 254 3.06 -4.97 18.09
N ASN A 255 3.12 -5.26 16.78
CA ASN A 255 1.93 -5.43 15.95
C ASN A 255 1.23 -6.79 16.17
N ALA A 256 1.26 -7.30 17.41
CA ALA A 256 0.59 -8.55 17.72
C ALA A 256 -0.90 -8.46 17.34
N LYS A 257 -1.36 -9.43 16.55
CA LYS A 257 -2.79 -9.54 16.25
C LYS A 257 -3.54 -9.75 17.56
N ARG A 258 -4.80 -9.29 17.63
CA ARG A 258 -5.63 -9.43 18.85
C ARG A 258 -5.58 -10.87 19.40
N SER A 259 -5.58 -11.87 18.53
CA SER A 259 -5.45 -13.30 18.87
C SER A 259 -4.13 -13.70 19.53
N GLU A 260 -3.01 -13.08 19.15
CA GLU A 260 -1.67 -13.37 19.69
C GLU A 260 -1.50 -12.75 21.08
N VAL A 261 -2.09 -11.57 21.30
CA VAL A 261 -2.17 -10.95 22.64
C VAL A 261 -2.96 -11.84 23.60
N PHE A 262 -4.09 -12.40 23.17
CA PHE A 262 -4.86 -13.32 24.00
C PHE A 262 -4.11 -14.63 24.30
N GLY A 263 -3.43 -15.21 23.31
CA GLY A 263 -2.64 -16.43 23.51
C GLY A 263 -1.46 -16.23 24.46
N SER A 264 -0.77 -15.09 24.36
CA SER A 264 0.36 -14.76 25.23
C SER A 264 -0.05 -14.43 26.67
N THR A 265 -1.26 -13.93 26.91
CA THR A 265 -1.78 -13.72 28.28
C THR A 265 -2.29 -14.97 28.98
N ALA A 266 -2.59 -16.03 28.22
CA ALA A 266 -3.16 -17.27 28.75
C ALA A 266 -2.11 -18.32 29.16
N ALA A 267 -0.86 -18.15 28.69
CA ALA A 267 0.28 -19.00 29.02
C ALA A 267 0.98 -18.53 30.31
#